data_AF-R5MHD0-F1
#
_entry.id   AF-R5MHD0-F1
#
_cell.length_a   1.000
_cell.length_b   1.000
_cell.length_c   1.000
_cell.angle_alpha   90.00
_cell.angle_beta   90.00
_cell.angle_gamma   90.00
#
_symmetry.space_group_name_H-M   'P 1'
#
loop_
_entity.id
_entity.type
_entity.pdbx_description
1 polymer ?
#
loop_
_entity_poly.entity_id
_entity_poly.type
_entity_poly.pdbx_seq_one_letter_code
_entity_poly.pdbx_strand_id
1 'polypeptide(L)'
;MAKNDSVSLSVVKRLPRYYRFLGEIKKNGTVRISSGELSKRMGFTASQIRQDLNCFGGFGQQGYGYNVEQLYKEIGSILGVNNHLKTILIGAGNLGHAIASHMSFEARGFNLIGIFDKNEALAGKLVRNIPVRHINGLYDFCRDNSPAVAVLCIPSDNAKEIVDELVKLGVKGFWNFSHYDIASDYPNVAVENVHLSDSLMTLSYHVSNL
;
A
#
# COMPACT_ATOMS: atom_id res chain seq x y z
N MET A 1 14.53 2.36 -17.23
CA MET A 1 14.01 3.58 -16.57
C MET A 1 15.00 3.97 -15.49
N ALA A 2 15.47 5.21 -15.51
CA ALA A 2 16.49 5.69 -14.57
C ALA A 2 15.94 5.58 -13.15
N LYS A 3 16.62 4.78 -12.33
CA LYS A 3 16.38 4.70 -10.89
C LYS A 3 16.96 5.99 -10.31
N ASN A 4 16.14 7.03 -10.17
CA ASN A 4 16.56 8.25 -9.49
C ASN A 4 16.60 7.94 -7.99
N ASP A 5 17.79 7.64 -7.48
CA ASP A 5 18.08 7.48 -6.04
C ASP A 5 17.91 8.80 -5.24
N SER A 6 17.19 9.80 -5.78
CA SER A 6 17.06 11.16 -5.23
C SER A 6 15.62 11.58 -4.91
N VAL A 7 14.62 10.71 -5.09
CA VAL A 7 13.22 11.07 -4.78
C VAL A 7 12.92 10.86 -3.30
N SER A 8 12.56 11.93 -2.59
CA SER A 8 12.23 11.83 -1.16
C SER A 8 11.01 10.95 -0.90
N LEU A 9 11.03 10.22 0.22
CA LEU A 9 9.89 9.44 0.70
C LEU A 9 8.61 10.28 0.84
N SER A 10 8.75 11.57 1.17
CA SER A 10 7.60 12.49 1.26
C SER A 10 6.85 12.62 -0.07
N VAL A 11 7.57 12.65 -1.20
CA VAL A 11 7.00 12.72 -2.55
C VAL A 11 6.31 11.41 -2.87
N VAL A 12 6.97 10.27 -2.59
CA VAL A 12 6.40 8.93 -2.81
C VAL A 12 5.10 8.75 -2.02
N LYS A 13 5.05 9.19 -0.75
CA LYS A 13 3.84 9.13 0.09
C LYS A 13 2.67 9.98 -0.44
N ARG A 14 2.92 10.97 -1.30
CA ARG A 14 1.85 11.75 -1.96
C ARG A 14 1.31 11.11 -3.24
N LEU A 15 2.09 10.26 -3.92
CA LEU A 15 1.69 9.59 -5.17
C LEU A 15 0.36 8.81 -5.10
N PRO A 16 0.06 8.01 -4.05
CA PRO A 16 -1.22 7.32 -3.96
C PRO A 16 -2.42 8.28 -3.98
N ARG A 17 -2.27 9.48 -3.40
CA ARG A 17 -3.29 10.52 -3.43
C ARG A 17 -3.46 11.07 -4.85
N TYR A 18 -2.37 11.37 -5.56
CA TYR A 18 -2.45 11.78 -6.98
C TYR A 18 -3.17 10.72 -7.82
N TYR A 19 -2.78 9.45 -7.69
CA TYR A 19 -3.40 8.34 -8.41
C TYR A 19 -4.91 8.24 -8.16
N ARG A 20 -5.35 8.36 -6.90
CA ARG A 20 -6.77 8.31 -6.54
C ARG A 20 -7.57 9.43 -7.22
N PHE A 21 -7.15 10.68 -7.05
CA PHE A 21 -7.86 11.83 -7.62
C PHE A 21 -7.84 11.81 -9.16
N LEU A 22 -6.72 11.45 -9.79
CA LEU A 22 -6.65 11.30 -11.24
C LEU A 22 -7.58 10.20 -11.75
N GLY A 23 -7.74 9.10 -11.00
CA GLY A 23 -8.72 8.06 -11.30
C GLY A 23 -10.16 8.58 -11.29
N GLU A 24 -10.51 9.43 -10.33
CA GLU A 24 -11.83 10.09 -10.26
C GLU A 24 -12.03 11.06 -11.44
N ILE A 25 -11.03 11.90 -11.73
CA ILE A 25 -11.07 12.86 -12.84
C ILE A 25 -11.19 12.14 -14.19
N LYS A 26 -10.45 11.04 -14.38
CA LYS A 26 -10.52 10.18 -15.56
C LYS A 26 -11.90 9.58 -15.76
N LYS A 27 -12.54 9.10 -14.69
CA LYS A 27 -13.92 8.55 -14.74
C LYS A 27 -14.94 9.60 -15.18
N ASN A 28 -14.70 10.87 -14.87
CA ASN A 28 -15.55 11.98 -15.28
C ASN A 28 -15.28 12.46 -16.72
N GLY A 29 -14.45 11.75 -17.50
CA GLY A 29 -14.16 12.07 -18.91
C GLY A 29 -13.28 13.30 -19.12
N THR A 30 -12.66 13.83 -18.06
CA THR A 30 -11.76 14.99 -18.19
C THR A 30 -10.46 14.55 -18.86
N VAL A 31 -10.16 15.15 -20.02
CA VAL A 31 -8.98 14.79 -20.82
C VAL A 31 -7.71 15.48 -20.32
N ARG A 32 -7.82 16.73 -19.87
CA ARG A 32 -6.69 17.54 -19.39
C ARG A 32 -7.00 18.23 -18.09
N ILE A 33 -5.96 18.45 -17.29
CA ILE A 33 -6.07 19.20 -16.03
C ILE A 33 -4.81 20.02 -15.76
N SER A 34 -4.96 21.22 -15.22
CA SER A 34 -3.86 22.06 -14.77
C SER A 34 -3.41 21.72 -13.34
N SER A 35 -2.19 22.11 -12.95
CA SER A 35 -1.74 22.03 -11.55
C SER A 35 -2.59 22.91 -10.62
N GLY A 36 -3.15 24.01 -11.14
CA GLY A 36 -4.08 24.87 -10.40
C GLY A 36 -5.39 24.15 -10.09
N GLU A 37 -5.98 23.45 -11.05
CA GLU A 37 -7.21 22.67 -10.80
C GLU A 37 -6.95 21.47 -9.89
N LEU A 38 -5.82 20.77 -10.05
CA LEU A 38 -5.42 19.70 -9.13
C LEU A 38 -5.25 20.22 -7.70
N SER A 39 -4.61 21.39 -7.52
CA SER A 39 -4.39 21.98 -6.18
C SER A 39 -5.69 22.19 -5.41
N LYS A 40 -6.73 22.73 -6.08
CA LYS A 40 -8.06 22.97 -5.48
C LYS A 40 -8.74 21.70 -4.98
N ARG A 41 -8.47 20.55 -5.61
CA ARG A 41 -9.05 19.24 -5.22
C ARG A 41 -8.24 18.51 -4.16
N MET A 42 -6.93 18.72 -4.14
CA MET A 42 -6.00 17.91 -3.36
C MET A 42 -5.49 18.59 -2.08
N GLY A 43 -5.69 19.90 -1.92
CA GLY A 43 -5.17 20.64 -0.75
C GLY A 43 -3.65 20.78 -0.75
N PHE A 44 -3.00 20.64 -1.91
CA PHE A 44 -1.57 20.93 -2.11
C PHE A 44 -1.42 22.15 -3.00
N THR A 45 -0.33 22.90 -2.88
CA THR A 45 -0.10 24.04 -3.79
C THR A 45 0.21 23.56 -5.20
N ALA A 46 -0.17 24.34 -6.22
CA ALA A 46 0.18 24.03 -7.61
C ALA A 46 1.71 23.94 -7.84
N SER A 47 2.50 24.62 -7.02
CA SER A 47 3.96 24.51 -7.02
C SER A 47 4.43 23.14 -6.55
N GLN A 48 3.90 22.65 -5.41
CA GLN A 48 4.26 21.34 -4.87
C GLN A 48 3.92 20.22 -5.85
N ILE A 49 2.74 20.29 -6.48
CA ILE A 49 2.31 19.29 -7.48
C ILE A 49 3.30 19.24 -8.65
N ARG A 50 3.70 20.40 -9.19
CA ARG A 50 4.69 20.45 -10.27
C ARG A 50 6.04 19.87 -9.84
N GLN A 51 6.50 20.20 -8.64
CA GLN A 51 7.77 19.70 -8.11
C GLN A 51 7.75 18.17 -7.95
N ASP A 52 6.69 17.63 -7.33
CA ASP A 52 6.52 16.19 -7.13
C ASP A 52 6.52 15.43 -8.46
N LEU A 53 5.78 15.95 -9.44
CA LEU A 53 5.67 15.35 -10.76
C LEU A 53 6.98 15.40 -11.53
N ASN A 54 7.68 16.54 -11.50
CA ASN A 54 8.98 16.72 -12.16
C ASN A 54 10.06 15.77 -11.63
N CYS A 55 9.94 15.22 -10.41
CA CYS A 55 10.87 14.21 -9.89
C CYS A 55 10.90 12.92 -10.74
N PHE A 56 9.84 12.62 -11.49
CA PHE A 56 9.69 11.39 -12.27
C PHE A 56 9.59 11.63 -13.79
N GLY A 57 9.59 12.90 -14.23
CA GLY A 57 9.57 13.28 -15.64
C GLY A 57 8.72 14.52 -15.92
N GLY A 58 8.83 15.04 -17.15
CA GLY A 58 8.03 16.17 -17.62
C GLY A 58 6.65 15.72 -18.07
N PHE A 59 5.71 15.52 -17.14
CA PHE A 59 4.37 15.00 -17.46
C PHE A 59 3.40 16.03 -18.03
N GLY A 60 3.78 17.30 -18.07
CA GLY A 60 2.91 18.42 -18.44
C GLY A 60 3.53 19.32 -19.49
N GLN A 61 2.68 20.06 -20.18
CA GLN A 61 3.08 21.09 -21.14
C GLN A 61 2.68 22.46 -20.58
N GLN A 62 3.62 23.41 -20.60
CA GLN A 62 3.38 24.78 -20.15
C GLN A 62 2.19 25.39 -20.90
N GLY A 63 1.24 25.97 -20.17
CA GLY A 63 -0.01 26.53 -20.74
C GLY A 63 -1.09 25.51 -21.09
N TYR A 64 -0.78 24.21 -21.16
CA TYR A 64 -1.72 23.15 -21.56
C TYR A 64 -2.08 22.18 -20.43
N GLY A 65 -1.29 22.12 -19.36
CA GLY A 65 -1.51 21.20 -18.23
C GLY A 65 -1.11 19.76 -18.55
N TYR A 66 -1.70 18.81 -17.84
CA TYR A 66 -1.42 17.37 -17.92
C TYR A 66 -2.51 16.64 -18.69
N ASN A 67 -2.15 15.66 -19.52
CA ASN A 67 -3.11 14.68 -20.00
C ASN A 67 -3.46 13.72 -18.85
N VAL A 68 -4.74 13.65 -18.49
CA VAL A 68 -5.20 12.91 -17.30
C VAL A 68 -4.94 11.42 -17.44
N GLU A 69 -5.21 10.84 -18.60
CA GLU A 69 -5.06 9.40 -18.82
C GLU A 69 -3.58 8.99 -18.81
N GLN A 70 -2.73 9.76 -19.48
CA GLN A 70 -1.29 9.52 -19.49
C GLN A 70 -0.71 9.65 -18.08
N LEU A 71 -0.98 10.77 -17.39
CA LEU A 71 -0.48 11.00 -16.04
C LEU A 71 -0.95 9.92 -15.05
N TYR A 72 -2.21 9.48 -15.16
CA TYR A 72 -2.75 8.39 -14.35
C TYR A 72 -1.99 7.07 -14.58
N LYS A 73 -1.71 6.71 -15.84
CA LYS A 73 -0.95 5.51 -16.19
C LYS A 73 0.49 5.57 -15.70
N GLU A 74 1.15 6.71 -15.86
CA GLU A 74 2.55 6.91 -15.43
C GLU A 74 2.67 6.84 -13.90
N ILE A 75 1.80 7.53 -13.15
CA ILE A 75 1.80 7.43 -11.68
C ILE A 75 1.48 6.00 -11.24
N GLY A 76 0.54 5.32 -11.90
CA GLY A 76 0.26 3.90 -11.64
C GLY A 76 1.49 3.01 -11.86
N SER A 77 2.24 3.25 -12.94
CA SER A 77 3.48 2.53 -13.23
C SER A 77 4.57 2.81 -12.19
N ILE A 78 4.73 4.05 -11.73
CA ILE A 78 5.69 4.42 -10.68
C ILE A 78 5.34 3.73 -9.36
N LEU A 79 4.04 3.67 -9.02
CA LEU A 79 3.52 3.00 -7.82
C LEU A 79 3.54 1.47 -7.93
N GLY A 80 3.75 0.90 -9.11
CA GLY A 80 3.73 -0.55 -9.31
C GLY A 80 2.33 -1.18 -9.22
N VAL A 81 1.26 -0.44 -9.54
CA VAL A 81 -0.13 -0.93 -9.41
C VAL A 81 -0.47 -2.12 -10.32
N ASN A 82 0.40 -2.46 -11.26
CA ASN A 82 0.28 -3.59 -12.18
C ASN A 82 1.27 -4.74 -11.88
N ASN A 83 1.98 -4.70 -10.75
CA ASN A 83 3.04 -5.67 -10.44
C ASN A 83 2.49 -7.04 -10.01
N HIS A 84 1.23 -7.12 -9.58
CA HIS A 84 0.56 -8.33 -9.09
C HIS A 84 1.39 -9.13 -8.07
N LEU A 85 2.02 -8.43 -7.12
CA LEU A 85 2.86 -9.02 -6.10
C LEU A 85 2.06 -10.02 -5.26
N LYS A 86 2.51 -11.28 -5.23
CA LYS A 86 1.90 -12.33 -4.41
C LYS A 86 1.98 -11.94 -2.94
N THR A 87 0.82 -11.86 -2.32
CA THR A 87 0.64 -11.37 -0.96
C THR A 87 -0.08 -12.40 -0.12
N ILE A 88 0.37 -12.56 1.12
CA ILE A 88 -0.33 -13.32 2.15
C ILE A 88 -0.80 -12.39 3.26
N LEU A 89 -1.86 -12.78 3.97
CA LEU A 89 -2.34 -12.08 5.15
C LEU A 89 -2.22 -12.99 6.37
N ILE A 90 -1.63 -12.46 7.45
CA ILE A 90 -1.46 -13.14 8.72
C ILE A 90 -2.36 -12.47 9.76
N GLY A 91 -3.22 -13.24 10.40
CA GLY A 91 -4.22 -12.79 11.37
C GLY A 91 -5.57 -12.48 10.70
N ALA A 92 -6.46 -13.45 10.65
CA ALA A 92 -7.83 -13.35 10.13
C ALA A 92 -8.87 -12.95 11.20
N GLY A 93 -8.44 -12.27 12.26
CA GLY A 93 -9.34 -11.59 13.20
C GLY A 93 -10.10 -10.43 12.56
N ASN A 94 -10.78 -9.60 13.36
CA ASN A 94 -11.67 -8.54 12.83
C ASN A 94 -10.98 -7.61 11.81
N LEU A 95 -9.76 -7.14 12.11
CA LEU A 95 -9.02 -6.24 11.22
C LEU A 95 -8.59 -6.94 9.92
N GLY A 96 -7.97 -8.11 10.03
CA GLY A 96 -7.50 -8.85 8.85
C GLY A 96 -8.65 -9.31 7.97
N HIS A 97 -9.78 -9.72 8.56
CA HIS A 97 -11.01 -10.01 7.83
C HIS A 97 -11.51 -8.78 7.09
N ALA A 98 -11.58 -7.60 7.74
CA ALA A 98 -12.02 -6.38 7.10
C ALA A 98 -11.10 -5.97 5.93
N ILE A 99 -9.78 -6.07 6.12
CA ILE A 99 -8.79 -5.78 5.06
C ILE A 99 -8.97 -6.74 3.88
N ALA A 100 -8.99 -8.05 4.13
CA ALA A 100 -9.17 -9.04 3.09
C ALA A 100 -10.50 -8.87 2.34
N SER A 101 -11.60 -8.61 3.06
CA SER A 101 -12.94 -8.50 2.50
C SER A 101 -13.19 -7.22 1.70
N HIS A 102 -12.67 -6.07 2.16
CA HIS A 102 -13.03 -4.77 1.58
C HIS A 102 -11.95 -4.13 0.72
N MET A 103 -10.69 -4.54 0.85
CA MET A 103 -9.60 -3.96 0.05
C MET A 103 -9.42 -4.70 -1.28
N SER A 104 -9.42 -3.97 -2.39
CA SER A 104 -9.02 -4.55 -3.68
C SER A 104 -7.50 -4.54 -3.82
N PHE A 105 -6.86 -5.65 -3.42
CA PHE A 105 -5.42 -5.87 -3.58
C PHE A 105 -5.01 -5.80 -5.06
N GLU A 106 -5.82 -6.41 -5.94
CA GLU A 106 -5.56 -6.52 -7.37
C GLU A 106 -5.49 -5.14 -8.04
N ALA A 107 -6.38 -4.22 -7.64
CA ALA A 107 -6.37 -2.84 -8.14
C ALA A 107 -5.25 -1.96 -7.55
N ARG A 108 -4.36 -2.53 -6.73
CA ARG A 108 -3.28 -1.84 -6.03
C ARG A 108 -1.91 -2.49 -6.26
N GLY A 109 -1.80 -3.43 -7.20
CA GLY A 109 -0.54 -4.08 -7.55
C GLY A 109 -0.20 -5.32 -6.73
N PHE A 110 -1.16 -5.84 -5.97
CA PHE A 110 -0.99 -7.02 -5.13
C PHE A 110 -1.98 -8.12 -5.51
N ASN A 111 -1.68 -9.36 -5.16
CA ASN A 111 -2.57 -10.50 -5.35
C ASN A 111 -2.63 -11.28 -4.04
N LEU A 112 -3.74 -11.22 -3.33
CA LEU A 112 -3.91 -11.94 -2.07
C LEU A 112 -4.10 -13.43 -2.39
N ILE A 113 -3.09 -14.25 -2.11
CA ILE A 113 -3.06 -15.68 -2.47
C ILE A 113 -3.31 -16.61 -1.28
N GLY A 114 -3.19 -16.09 -0.05
CA GLY A 114 -3.34 -16.90 1.15
C GLY A 114 -3.65 -16.06 2.39
N ILE A 115 -4.42 -16.64 3.30
CA ILE A 115 -4.81 -16.05 4.58
C ILE A 115 -4.52 -17.07 5.67
N PHE A 116 -3.85 -16.66 6.75
CA PHE A 116 -3.40 -17.54 7.82
C PHE A 116 -3.83 -17.02 9.19
N ASP A 117 -4.22 -17.93 10.07
CA ASP A 117 -4.50 -17.63 11.48
C ASP A 117 -4.11 -18.81 12.38
N LYS A 118 -3.85 -18.53 13.66
CA LYS A 118 -3.57 -19.55 14.69
C LYS A 118 -4.85 -20.13 15.31
N ASN A 119 -5.98 -19.45 15.15
CA ASN A 119 -7.26 -19.91 15.66
C ASN A 119 -7.84 -20.99 14.72
N GLU A 120 -7.79 -22.24 15.16
CA GLU A 120 -8.33 -23.39 14.41
C GLU A 120 -9.80 -23.22 14.03
N ALA A 121 -10.60 -22.50 14.83
CA ALA A 121 -12.01 -22.24 14.51
C ALA A 121 -12.21 -21.31 13.29
N LEU A 122 -11.15 -20.67 12.79
CA LEU A 122 -11.17 -19.91 11.55
C LEU A 122 -10.72 -20.74 10.35
N ALA A 123 -10.02 -21.85 10.55
CA ALA A 123 -9.52 -22.68 9.47
C ALA A 123 -10.67 -23.20 8.57
N GLY A 124 -10.49 -23.10 7.26
CA GLY A 124 -11.49 -23.49 6.26
C GLY A 124 -12.57 -22.43 5.98
N LYS A 125 -12.73 -21.39 6.81
CA LYS A 125 -13.63 -20.28 6.48
C LYS A 125 -13.12 -19.53 5.25
N LEU A 126 -14.04 -19.12 4.38
CA LEU A 126 -13.69 -18.38 3.17
C LEU A 126 -13.76 -16.88 3.40
N VAL A 127 -12.75 -16.16 2.91
CA VAL A 127 -12.76 -14.71 2.76
C VAL A 127 -12.46 -14.39 1.31
N ARG A 128 -13.43 -13.83 0.58
CA ARG A 128 -13.35 -13.63 -0.89
C ARG A 128 -12.88 -14.88 -1.65
N ASN A 129 -13.46 -16.03 -1.32
CA ASN A 129 -13.14 -17.35 -1.88
C ASN A 129 -11.73 -17.86 -1.56
N ILE A 130 -10.97 -17.21 -0.68
CA ILE A 130 -9.69 -17.70 -0.19
C ILE A 130 -9.94 -18.38 1.16
N PRO A 131 -9.60 -19.67 1.33
CA PRO A 131 -9.72 -20.33 2.62
C PRO A 131 -8.67 -19.79 3.59
N VAL A 132 -9.12 -19.49 4.81
CA VAL A 132 -8.22 -19.26 5.94
C VAL A 132 -7.56 -20.58 6.29
N ARG A 133 -6.23 -20.58 6.33
CA ARG A 133 -5.40 -21.75 6.66
C ARG A 133 -4.86 -21.60 8.07
N HIS A 134 -4.58 -22.73 8.70
CA HIS A 134 -3.87 -22.71 9.98
C HIS A 134 -2.42 -22.28 9.78
N ILE A 135 -1.86 -21.53 10.73
CA ILE A 135 -0.49 -20.98 10.66
C ILE A 135 0.59 -22.05 10.45
N ASN A 136 0.37 -23.28 10.92
CA ASN A 136 1.31 -24.40 10.74
C ASN A 136 1.59 -24.72 9.26
N GLY A 137 0.64 -24.43 8.36
CA GLY A 137 0.83 -24.63 6.91
C GLY A 137 1.51 -23.45 6.20
N LEU A 138 1.91 -22.41 6.93
CA LEU A 138 2.49 -21.19 6.36
C LEU A 138 3.81 -21.49 5.65
N TYR A 139 4.69 -22.27 6.28
CA TYR A 139 6.01 -22.58 5.75
C TYR A 139 5.95 -23.27 4.38
N ASP A 140 5.18 -24.35 4.29
CA ASP A 140 5.00 -25.11 3.04
C ASP A 140 4.34 -24.25 1.97
N PHE A 141 3.30 -23.49 2.34
CA PHE A 141 2.65 -22.58 1.41
C PHE A 141 3.61 -21.53 0.84
N CYS A 142 4.44 -20.93 1.69
CA CYS A 142 5.42 -19.93 1.26
C CYS A 142 6.49 -20.54 0.34
N ARG A 143 6.94 -21.76 0.61
CA ARG A 143 7.85 -22.47 -0.29
C ARG A 143 7.24 -22.72 -1.67
N ASP A 144 5.99 -23.19 -1.71
CA ASP A 144 5.32 -23.56 -2.95
C ASP A 144 4.90 -22.34 -3.79
N ASN A 145 4.54 -21.23 -3.12
CA ASN A 145 3.94 -20.08 -3.77
C ASN A 145 4.86 -18.87 -3.88
N SER A 146 5.93 -18.82 -3.08
CA SER A 146 6.91 -17.72 -3.00
C SER A 146 6.26 -16.33 -2.93
N PRO A 147 5.47 -16.03 -1.87
CA PRO A 147 4.90 -14.70 -1.68
C PRO A 147 6.01 -13.67 -1.48
N ALA A 148 5.84 -12.50 -2.09
CA ALA A 148 6.79 -11.39 -1.95
C ALA A 148 6.43 -10.46 -0.78
N VAL A 149 5.16 -10.47 -0.35
CA VAL A 149 4.58 -9.50 0.59
C VAL A 149 3.74 -10.20 1.65
N ALA A 150 3.80 -9.71 2.89
CA ALA A 150 2.91 -10.12 3.97
C ALA A 150 2.18 -8.92 4.58
N VAL A 151 0.89 -9.10 4.83
CA VAL A 151 0.06 -8.18 5.62
C VAL A 151 -0.06 -8.74 7.03
N LEU A 152 0.37 -7.97 8.04
CA LEU A 152 0.39 -8.42 9.43
C LEU A 152 -0.74 -7.75 10.20
N CYS A 153 -1.75 -8.53 10.55
CA CYS A 153 -2.92 -8.13 11.34
C CYS A 153 -2.98 -8.92 12.66
N ILE A 154 -1.82 -9.06 13.31
CA ILE A 154 -1.61 -9.80 14.55
C ILE A 154 -1.07 -8.89 15.65
N PRO A 155 -1.18 -9.26 16.93
CA PRO A 155 -0.52 -8.55 18.03
C PRO A 155 1.01 -8.52 17.89
N SER A 156 1.65 -7.53 18.52
CA SER A 156 3.12 -7.35 18.54
C SER A 156 3.86 -8.60 18.99
N ASP A 157 3.35 -9.26 20.04
CA ASP A 157 4.02 -10.38 20.72
C ASP A 157 4.19 -11.59 19.80
N ASN A 158 3.30 -11.74 18.82
CA ASN A 158 3.34 -12.81 17.82
C ASN A 158 4.05 -12.38 16.52
N ALA A 159 4.34 -11.09 16.33
CA ALA A 159 4.83 -10.59 15.06
C ALA A 159 6.30 -10.91 14.81
N LYS A 160 7.14 -10.87 15.85
CA LYS A 160 8.58 -11.08 15.73
C LYS A 160 8.92 -12.43 15.08
N GLU A 161 8.55 -13.54 15.72
CA GLU A 161 8.86 -14.88 15.22
C GLU A 161 8.34 -15.12 13.79
N ILE A 162 7.12 -14.65 13.49
CA ILE A 162 6.54 -14.78 12.14
C ILE A 162 7.33 -13.96 11.12
N VAL A 163 7.74 -12.74 11.46
CA VAL A 163 8.55 -11.90 10.56
C VAL A 163 9.90 -12.54 10.29
N ASP A 164 10.60 -13.00 11.33
CA ASP A 164 11.86 -13.75 11.21
C ASP A 164 11.77 -14.88 10.18
N GLU A 165 10.71 -15.69 10.27
CA GLU A 165 10.47 -16.81 9.36
C GLU A 165 10.14 -16.35 7.94
N LEU A 166 9.24 -15.37 7.79
CA LEU A 166 8.83 -14.86 6.49
C LEU A 166 10.00 -14.22 5.73
N VAL A 167 10.89 -13.51 6.43
CA VAL A 167 12.12 -12.95 5.84
C VAL A 167 13.03 -14.07 5.33
N LYS A 168 13.23 -15.14 6.12
CA LYS A 168 14.01 -16.32 5.69
C LYS A 168 13.40 -17.03 4.47
N LEU A 169 12.07 -17.00 4.37
CA LEU A 169 11.31 -17.55 3.23
C LEU A 169 11.30 -16.61 2.01
N GLY A 170 11.93 -15.44 2.09
CA GLY A 170 12.11 -14.53 0.96
C GLY A 170 11.01 -13.46 0.81
N VAL A 171 10.15 -13.27 1.82
CA VAL A 171 9.24 -12.12 1.87
C VAL A 171 10.06 -10.84 2.03
N LYS A 172 9.79 -9.85 1.17
CA LYS A 172 10.55 -8.59 1.09
C LYS A 172 9.71 -7.36 1.42
N GLY A 173 8.39 -7.50 1.52
CA GLY A 173 7.47 -6.41 1.81
C GLY A 173 6.54 -6.74 2.97
N PHE A 174 6.38 -5.80 3.89
CA PHE A 174 5.48 -5.93 5.03
C PHE A 174 4.54 -4.74 5.10
N TRP A 175 3.24 -5.01 5.10
CA TRP A 175 2.24 -4.03 5.45
C TRP A 175 1.77 -4.30 6.88
N ASN A 176 2.22 -3.47 7.81
CA ASN A 176 2.33 -3.83 9.21
C ASN A 176 1.32 -3.08 10.09
N PHE A 177 0.41 -3.83 10.73
CA PHE A 177 -0.52 -3.32 11.73
C PHE A 177 -0.19 -3.81 13.15
N SER A 178 0.88 -4.58 13.35
CA SER A 178 1.19 -5.24 14.63
C SER A 178 1.93 -4.37 15.64
N HIS A 179 2.27 -3.13 15.27
CA HIS A 179 3.13 -2.21 16.04
C HIS A 179 4.55 -2.72 16.34
N TYR A 180 4.95 -3.88 15.82
CA TYR A 180 6.32 -4.37 15.90
C TYR A 180 7.24 -3.62 14.91
N ASP A 181 8.43 -3.20 15.35
CA ASP A 181 9.37 -2.44 14.52
C ASP A 181 10.23 -3.36 13.64
N ILE A 182 9.66 -3.80 12.52
CA ILE A 182 10.32 -4.69 11.55
C ILE A 182 11.53 -4.01 10.90
N ALA A 183 11.46 -2.70 10.65
CA ALA A 183 12.48 -2.00 9.88
C ALA A 183 13.81 -1.88 10.64
N SER A 184 13.76 -1.79 11.97
CA SER A 184 14.95 -1.82 12.83
C SER A 184 15.69 -3.15 12.73
N ASP A 185 14.97 -4.26 12.76
CA ASP A 185 15.57 -5.60 12.80
C ASP A 185 15.96 -6.11 11.40
N TYR A 186 15.30 -5.60 10.35
CA TYR A 186 15.48 -6.05 8.96
C TYR A 186 15.64 -4.86 7.98
N PRO A 187 16.84 -4.26 7.87
CA PRO A 187 17.04 -3.06 7.03
C PRO A 187 16.87 -3.32 5.52
N ASN A 188 16.88 -4.57 5.08
CA ASN A 188 16.76 -4.96 3.66
C ASN A 188 15.32 -5.29 3.22
N VAL A 189 14.32 -5.12 4.10
CA VAL A 189 12.91 -5.35 3.74
C VAL A 189 12.15 -4.02 3.71
N ALA A 190 11.18 -3.92 2.80
CA ALA A 190 10.29 -2.78 2.73
C ALA A 190 9.18 -2.93 3.77
N VAL A 191 8.95 -1.90 4.59
CA VAL A 191 7.93 -1.91 5.63
C VAL A 191 7.08 -0.64 5.50
N GLU A 192 5.77 -0.80 5.41
CA GLU A 192 4.81 0.29 5.58
C GLU A 192 4.00 0.04 6.85
N ASN A 193 4.25 0.84 7.88
CA ASN A 193 3.55 0.76 9.16
C ASN A 193 2.21 1.51 9.11
N VAL A 194 1.16 0.91 9.68
CA VAL A 194 -0.15 1.55 9.86
C VAL A 194 -0.47 1.66 11.34
N HIS A 195 -0.57 2.89 11.82
CA HIS A 195 -0.93 3.19 13.20
C HIS A 195 -2.25 3.95 13.24
N LEU A 196 -3.36 3.22 13.43
CA LEU A 196 -4.70 3.83 13.50
C LEU A 196 -4.82 4.78 14.70
N SER A 197 -4.18 4.44 15.82
CA SER A 197 -4.14 5.28 17.03
C SER A 197 -3.47 6.62 16.78
N ASP A 198 -2.32 6.65 16.09
CA ASP A 198 -1.61 7.89 15.75
C ASP A 198 -2.47 8.80 14.85
N SER A 199 -3.20 8.20 13.92
CA SER A 199 -4.15 8.94 13.08
C SER A 199 -5.29 9.54 13.89
N LEU A 200 -5.81 8.84 14.91
CA LEU A 200 -6.85 9.34 15.80
C LEU A 200 -6.31 10.48 16.69
N MET A 201 -5.09 10.35 17.21
CA MET A 201 -4.43 11.42 17.98
C MET A 201 -4.17 12.66 17.12
N THR A 202 -3.79 12.49 15.85
CA THR A 202 -3.65 13.60 14.90
C THR A 202 -4.97 14.32 14.68
N LEU A 203 -6.09 13.59 14.58
CA LEU A 203 -7.42 14.20 14.53
C LEU A 203 -7.74 14.99 15.80
N SER A 204 -7.39 14.46 16.99
CA SER A 204 -7.57 15.18 18.25
C SER A 204 -6.86 16.53 18.23
N TYR A 205 -5.60 16.57 17.75
CA TYR A 205 -4.87 17.83 17.59
C TYR A 205 -5.60 18.79 16.66
N HIS A 206 -6.05 18.34 15.49
CA HIS A 206 -6.77 19.20 14.56
C HIS A 206 -8.06 19.76 15.15
N VAL A 207 -8.87 18.94 15.80
CA VAL A 207 -10.14 19.35 16.41
C VAL A 207 -9.92 20.33 17.57
N SER A 208 -8.88 20.12 18.38
CA SER A 208 -8.53 21.02 19.47
C SER A 208 -7.96 22.36 19.04
N ASN A 209 -7.58 22.51 17.76
CA ASN A 209 -7.00 23.73 17.19
C ASN A 209 -7.82 24.28 16.00
N LEU A 210 -9.12 23.95 15.94
CA LEU A 210 -10.10 24.64 15.08
C LEU A 210 -10.44 26.01 15.67
#